data_AF-A0A959NLA8-F1
#
_entry.id   AF-A0A959NLA8-F1
#
_cell.length_a   1.000
_cell.length_b   1.000
_cell.length_c   1.000
_cell.angle_alpha   90.00
_cell.angle_beta   90.00
_cell.angle_gamma   90.00
#
_symmetry.space_group_name_H-M   'P 1'
#
loop_
_entity.id
_entity.type
_entity.pdbx_description
1 polymer ?
#
loop_
_entity_poly.entity_id
_entity_poly.type
_entity_poly.pdbx_seq_one_letter_code
_entity_poly.pdbx_strand_id
1 'polypeptide(L)'
;MRKKMMVGFILFFITLHISAQTGKNVVLETSSGNLEGSLLVTPIKTKMPVALIIAGSGPTDRDGNNQMMTNNSLKLLALGLEENGIA
;
A
#
# COMPACT_ATOMS: atom_id res chain seq x y z
N MET A 1 32.53 -17.26 18.96
CA MET A 1 31.75 -17.83 17.84
C MET A 1 30.26 -17.50 17.90
N ARG A 2 29.57 -17.70 19.05
CA ARG A 2 28.13 -17.42 19.23
C ARG A 2 27.68 -15.97 18.89
N LYS A 3 28.46 -14.95 19.27
CA LYS A 3 28.12 -13.54 18.97
C LYS A 3 28.14 -13.21 17.46
N LYS A 4 29.10 -13.76 16.71
CA LYS A 4 29.18 -13.59 15.25
C LYS A 4 28.00 -14.25 14.53
N MET A 5 27.58 -15.43 15.02
CA MET A 5 26.41 -16.14 14.51
C MET A 5 25.10 -15.40 14.80
N MET A 6 24.98 -14.79 15.98
CA MET A 6 23.82 -13.97 16.35
C MET A 6 23.72 -12.67 15.55
N VAL A 7 24.86 -12.01 15.29
CA VAL A 7 24.93 -10.83 14.41
C VAL A 7 24.53 -11.18 12.98
N GLY A 8 24.97 -12.33 12.45
CA GLY A 8 24.55 -12.83 11.14
C GLY A 8 23.04 -13.10 11.07
N PHE A 9 22.46 -13.66 12.13
CA PHE A 9 21.01 -13.88 12.22
C PHE A 9 20.21 -12.57 12.22
N ILE A 10 20.67 -11.55 12.96
CA ILE A 10 20.03 -10.23 12.99
C ILE A 10 20.11 -9.55 11.60
N LEU A 11 21.26 -9.60 10.93
CA LEU A 11 21.44 -9.07 9.58
C LEU A 11 20.52 -9.76 8.56
N PHE A 12 20.35 -11.09 8.66
CA PHE A 12 19.43 -11.84 7.80
C PHE A 12 17.98 -11.39 7.97
N PHE A 13 17.51 -11.24 9.22
CA PHE A 13 16.14 -10.75 9.48
C PHE A 13 15.90 -9.31 9.02
N ILE A 14 16.90 -8.44 9.07
CA ILE A 14 16.80 -7.05 8.56
C ILE A 14 16.59 -7.04 7.04
N THR A 15 17.26 -7.92 6.28
CA THR A 15 17.13 -7.96 4.81
C THR A 15 15.75 -8.41 4.32
N LEU A 16 15.00 -9.19 5.11
CA LEU A 16 13.66 -9.65 4.76
C LEU A 16 12.60 -8.54 4.85
N HIS A 17 12.86 -7.46 5.58
CA HIS A 17 11.89 -6.36 5.77
C HIS A 17 11.92 -5.29 4.67
N ILE A 18 12.94 -5.27 3.80
CA ILE A 18 13.13 -4.19 2.84
C ILE A 18 12.14 -4.27 1.64
N SER A 19 11.57 -5.44 1.36
CA SER A 19 10.72 -5.66 0.17
C SER A 19 9.21 -5.49 0.37
N ALA A 20 8.75 -4.85 1.45
CA ALA A 20 7.33 -4.88 1.85
C ALA A 20 6.46 -3.69 1.42
N GLN A 21 7.02 -2.63 0.81
CA GLN A 21 6.21 -1.49 0.37
C GLN A 21 5.66 -1.71 -1.04
N THR A 22 4.47 -2.29 -1.12
CA THR A 22 3.62 -2.28 -2.31
C THR A 22 2.79 -0.99 -2.30
N GLY A 23 3.17 -0.02 -3.12
CA GLY A 23 2.38 1.20 -3.37
C GLY A 23 3.17 2.50 -3.30
N LYS A 24 2.90 3.39 -4.27
CA LYS A 24 3.45 4.74 -4.32
C LYS A 24 2.45 5.73 -3.74
N ASN A 25 2.87 6.52 -2.76
CA ASN A 25 2.05 7.64 -2.29
C ASN A 25 1.97 8.72 -3.37
N VAL A 26 0.76 9.25 -3.58
CA VAL A 26 0.46 10.29 -4.56
C VAL A 26 -0.26 11.42 -3.85
N VAL A 27 0.11 12.65 -4.19
CA VAL A 27 -0.56 13.86 -3.70
C VAL A 27 -0.98 14.68 -4.91
N LEU A 28 -2.25 15.03 -4.98
CA LEU A 28 -2.79 15.98 -5.93
C LEU A 28 -3.10 17.28 -5.20
N GLU A 29 -2.36 18.33 -5.52
CA GLU A 29 -2.58 19.67 -4.98
C GLU A 29 -3.84 20.27 -5.62
N THR A 30 -4.75 20.79 -4.80
CA THR A 30 -5.95 21.51 -5.26
C THR A 30 -6.09 22.83 -4.53
N SER A 31 -6.88 23.76 -5.08
CA SER A 31 -7.14 25.06 -4.44
C SER A 31 -7.83 24.94 -3.08
N SER A 32 -8.51 23.83 -2.80
CA SER A 32 -9.24 23.56 -1.56
C SER A 32 -8.50 22.66 -0.58
N GLY A 33 -7.28 22.23 -0.91
CA GLY A 33 -6.48 21.33 -0.09
C GLY A 33 -5.86 20.19 -0.90
N ASN A 34 -5.00 19.41 -0.26
CA ASN A 34 -4.33 18.30 -0.93
C ASN A 34 -5.17 17.02 -0.87
N LEU A 35 -5.28 16.33 -2.00
CA LEU A 35 -5.85 15.00 -2.07
C LEU A 35 -4.72 13.98 -1.98
N GLU A 36 -4.71 13.21 -0.91
CA GLU A 36 -3.75 12.13 -0.70
C GLU A 36 -4.32 10.80 -1.20
N GLY A 37 -3.49 10.02 -1.89
CA GLY A 37 -3.83 8.70 -2.39
C GLY A 37 -2.63 7.76 -2.45
N SER A 38 -2.92 6.51 -2.79
CA SER A 38 -1.93 5.46 -3.03
C SER A 38 -2.16 4.87 -4.41
N LEU A 39 -1.06 4.66 -5.15
CA LEU A 39 -1.06 4.02 -6.45
C LEU A 39 -0.42 2.63 -6.34
N LEU A 40 -1.20 1.59 -6.59
CA LEU A 40 -0.75 0.19 -6.70
C LEU A 40 -0.65 -0.16 -8.18
N VAL A 41 0.50 -0.65 -8.60
CA VAL A 41 0.75 -0.97 -10.01
C VAL A 41 1.73 -2.12 -10.06
N THR A 42 1.28 -3.24 -10.60
CA THR A 42 2.16 -4.35 -10.96
C THR A 42 3.18 -3.85 -12.00
N PRO A 43 4.49 -4.14 -11.85
CA PRO A 43 5.56 -3.60 -12.70
C PRO A 43 5.59 -4.15 -14.15
N ILE A 44 4.42 -4.33 -14.76
CA ILE A 44 4.24 -4.72 -16.16
C ILE A 44 4.10 -3.45 -17.00
N LYS A 45 5.02 -3.25 -17.96
CA LYS A 45 5.06 -2.06 -18.84
C LYS A 45 4.09 -2.15 -20.03
N THR A 46 2.84 -2.54 -19.78
CA THR A 46 1.79 -2.59 -20.80
C THR A 46 0.65 -1.66 -20.43
N LYS A 47 -0.17 -1.27 -21.41
CA LYS A 47 -1.46 -0.63 -21.12
C LYS A 47 -2.27 -1.56 -20.23
N MET A 48 -2.87 -1.03 -19.18
CA MET A 48 -3.73 -1.76 -18.25
C MET A 48 -4.95 -0.91 -17.87
N PRO A 49 -6.07 -1.55 -17.51
CA PRO A 49 -7.20 -0.84 -16.91
C PRO A 49 -6.79 -0.18 -15.58
N VAL A 50 -7.51 0.89 -15.23
CA VAL A 50 -7.30 1.66 -13.99
C VAL A 50 -8.62 1.74 -13.22
N ALA A 51 -8.57 1.45 -11.93
CA ALA A 51 -9.67 1.58 -10.99
C ALA A 51 -9.39 2.73 -10.00
N LEU A 52 -10.23 3.76 -10.03
CA LEU A 52 -10.18 4.83 -9.03
C LEU A 52 -11.07 4.45 -7.84
N ILE A 53 -10.45 4.14 -6.70
CA ILE A 53 -11.15 3.84 -5.44
C ILE A 53 -11.27 5.12 -4.61
N ILE A 54 -12.51 5.48 -4.26
CA ILE A 54 -12.81 6.65 -3.42
C ILE A 54 -13.41 6.13 -2.12
N ALA A 55 -12.84 6.56 -0.98
CA ALA A 55 -13.34 6.19 0.33
C ALA A 55 -14.80 6.64 0.52
N GLY A 56 -15.55 5.87 1.31
CA GLY A 56 -16.93 6.21 1.66
C GLY A 56 -17.05 7.53 2.43
N SER A 57 -18.26 8.06 2.53
CA SER A 57 -18.53 9.27 3.31
C SER A 57 -18.27 9.08 4.80
N GLY A 58 -17.76 10.11 5.47
CA GLY A 58 -17.54 10.13 6.92
C GLY A 58 -16.06 9.99 7.29
N PRO A 59 -15.73 9.60 8.54
CA PRO A 59 -14.35 9.43 9.00
C PRO A 59 -13.76 8.09 8.50
N THR A 60 -13.96 7.78 7.21
CA THR A 60 -13.41 6.59 6.55
C THR A 60 -12.07 6.95 5.93
N ASP A 61 -11.02 6.21 6.29
CA ASP A 61 -9.70 6.39 5.70
C ASP A 61 -9.57 5.68 4.35
N ARG A 62 -8.41 5.87 3.70
CA ARG A 62 -8.11 5.28 2.39
C ARG A 62 -8.07 3.74 2.38
N ASP A 63 -7.90 3.12 3.55
CA ASP A 63 -7.87 1.66 3.70
C ASP A 63 -9.28 1.08 3.93
N GLY A 64 -10.29 1.93 4.13
CA GLY A 64 -11.68 1.54 4.42
C GLY A 64 -11.96 1.39 5.92
N ASN A 65 -11.06 1.88 6.78
CA ASN A 65 -11.23 1.85 8.22
C ASN A 65 -11.93 3.11 8.72
N ASN A 66 -12.46 3.05 9.94
CA ASN A 66 -12.95 4.21 10.67
C ASN A 66 -12.51 4.14 12.14
N GLN A 67 -12.86 5.15 12.94
CA GLN A 67 -12.46 5.22 14.36
C GLN A 67 -12.94 4.05 15.22
N MET A 68 -14.06 3.41 14.86
CA MET A 68 -14.66 2.32 15.64
C MET A 68 -14.30 0.93 15.10
N MET A 69 -13.80 0.82 13.86
CA MET A 69 -13.60 -0.46 13.18
C MET A 69 -12.46 -0.40 12.16
N THR A 70 -11.56 -1.37 12.25
CA THR A 70 -10.53 -1.65 11.25
C THR A 70 -10.92 -2.91 10.48
N ASN A 71 -11.11 -2.79 9.17
CA ASN A 71 -11.41 -3.93 8.30
C ASN A 71 -10.52 -4.00 7.05
N ASN A 72 -9.82 -2.91 6.70
CA ASN A 72 -8.95 -2.79 5.53
C ASN A 72 -9.61 -3.19 4.19
N SER A 73 -10.94 -3.07 4.09
CA SER A 73 -11.71 -3.56 2.94
C SER A 73 -11.29 -2.94 1.61
N LEU A 74 -11.05 -1.62 1.57
CA LEU A 74 -10.62 -0.93 0.35
C LEU A 74 -9.17 -1.28 -0.01
N LYS A 75 -8.32 -1.42 1.00
CA LYS A 75 -6.94 -1.87 0.81
C LYS A 75 -6.86 -3.28 0.23
N LEU A 76 -7.63 -4.22 0.78
CA LEU A 76 -7.68 -5.60 0.30
C LEU A 76 -8.25 -5.69 -1.12
N LEU A 77 -9.27 -4.87 -1.44
CA LEU A 77 -9.78 -4.76 -2.80
C LEU A 77 -8.70 -4.24 -3.76
N ALA A 78 -7.98 -3.19 -3.40
CA ALA A 78 -6.94 -2.60 -4.23
C ALA A 78 -5.79 -3.59 -4.50
N LEU A 79 -5.37 -4.37 -3.49
CA LEU A 79 -4.37 -5.44 -3.66
C LEU A 79 -4.88 -6.54 -4.61
N GLY A 80 -6.14 -6.97 -4.46
CA GLY A 80 -6.74 -7.95 -5.36
C GLY A 80 -6.84 -7.45 -6.81
N LEU A 81 -7.12 -6.16 -7.02
CA LEU A 81 -7.13 -5.54 -8.34
C LEU A 81 -5.72 -5.51 -8.96
N GLU A 82 -4.71 -5.11 -8.19
CA GLU A 82 -3.30 -5.10 -8.61
C GLU A 82 -2.83 -6.50 -9.06
N GLU A 83 -3.13 -7.52 -8.25
CA GLU A 83 -2.82 -8.94 -8.55
C GLU A 83 -3.48 -9.41 -9.86
N ASN A 84 -4.62 -8.82 -10.24
CA ASN A 84 -5.33 -9.10 -11.48
C ASN A 84 -4.94 -8.15 -12.64
N GLY A 85 -3.87 -7.36 -12.48
CA GLY A 85 -3.36 -6.47 -13.52
C GLY A 85 -4.21 -5.23 -13.76
N ILE A 86 -4.93 -4.77 -12.73
CA ILE A 86 -5.67 -3.51 -12.72
C ILE A 86 -4.94 -2.55 -11.77
N ALA A 87 -4.58 -1.37 -12.26
CA ALA A 87 -3.96 -0.31 -11.46
C ALA A 87 -4.97 0.47 -10.63
#